data_AF-A0A937M361-F1
#
_entry.id   AF-A0A937M361-F1
#
_cell.length_a   1.000
_cell.length_b   1.000
_cell.length_c   1.000
_cell.angle_alpha   90.00
_cell.angle_beta   90.00
_cell.angle_gamma   90.00
#
_symmetry.space_group_name_H-M   'P 1'
#
loop_
_entity.id
_entity.type
_entity.pdbx_description
1 polymer ?
#
loop_
_entity_poly.entity_id
_entity_poly.type
_entity_poly.pdbx_seq_one_letter_code
_entity_poly.pdbx_strand_id
1 'polypeptide(L)' 'MFVEKILNHISNWGKFWFGLIFLGSVLNAVLEKFTSLSGTSYIWVLAFGSGALIGLVAKIRGAWL' A
#
# COMPACT_ATOMS: atom_id res chain seq x y z
N MET A 1 14.35 21.66 8.10
CA MET A 1 14.85 21.56 6.71
C MET A 1 15.06 20.12 6.20
N PHE A 2 15.53 19.16 7.01
CA PHE A 2 15.74 17.77 6.55
C PHE A 2 14.45 16.94 6.46
N VAL A 3 13.61 17.00 7.50
CA VAL A 3 12.29 16.33 7.54
C VAL A 3 11.41 16.75 6.37
N GLU A 4 11.41 18.04 6.06
CA GLU A 4 10.63 18.63 4.96
C GLU A 4 11.07 18.12 3.58
N LYS A 5 12.38 17.95 3.36
CA LYS A 5 12.90 17.31 2.14
C LYS A 5 12.46 15.85 2.02
N ILE A 6 12.47 15.10 3.13
CA ILE A 6 12.01 13.71 3.15
C ILE A 6 10.52 13.63 2.85
N LEU A 7 9.70 14.45 3.51
CA LEU A 7 8.25 14.49 3.30
C LEU A 7 7.89 14.88 1.86
N ASN A 8 8.58 15.86 1.28
CA ASN A 8 8.39 16.22 -0.13
C ASN A 8 8.77 15.06 -1.06
N HIS A 9 9.86 14.34 -0.74
CA HIS A 9 10.28 13.22 -1.55
C HIS A 9 9.26 12.08 -1.52
N ILE A 10 8.76 11.72 -0.33
CA ILE A 10 7.75 10.67 -0.13
C ILE A 10 6.40 11.09 -0.74
N SER A 11 6.01 12.36 -0.61
CA SER A 11 4.79 12.90 -1.22
C SER A 11 4.77 12.71 -2.75
N ASN A 12 5.94 12.86 -3.40
CA ASN A 12 6.10 12.61 -4.82
C ASN A 12 6.16 11.12 -5.22
N TRP A 13 5.96 10.18 -4.29
CA TRP A 13 5.92 8.75 -4.62
C TRP A 13 4.53 8.30 -5.08
N GLY A 14 3.98 8.95 -6.10
CA GLY A 14 2.63 8.64 -6.61
C GLY A 14 2.39 7.14 -6.89
N LYS A 15 3.37 6.44 -7.49
CA LYS A 15 3.29 4.98 -7.73
C LYS A 15 3.23 4.15 -6.44
N PHE A 16 3.96 4.56 -5.40
CA PHE A 16 3.89 3.92 -4.08
C PHE A 16 2.52 4.14 -3.44
N TRP A 17 2.02 5.37 -3.46
CA TRP A 17 0.72 5.73 -2.88
C TRP A 17 -0.44 5.06 -3.59
N PHE A 18 -0.41 4.99 -4.92
CA PHE A 18 -1.39 4.22 -5.67
C PHE A 18 -1.28 2.74 -5.29
N GLY A 19 -0.08 2.15 -5.17
CA GLY A 19 0.10 0.76 -4.66
C GLY A 19 -0.55 0.54 -3.31
N LEU A 20 -0.24 1.42 -2.35
CA LEU A 20 -0.80 1.39 -1.01
C LEU A 20 -2.33 1.40 -1.02
N ILE A 21 -2.93 2.36 -1.73
CA ILE A 21 -4.37 2.58 -1.70
C ILE A 21 -5.10 1.55 -2.56
N PHE A 22 -4.68 1.37 -3.81
CA PHE A 22 -5.37 0.52 -4.79
C PHE A 22 -5.25 -0.96 -4.43
N LEU A 23 -4.01 -1.49 -4.35
CA LEU A 23 -3.81 -2.90 -4.01
C LEU A 23 -4.18 -3.17 -2.56
N GLY A 24 -3.96 -2.22 -1.65
CA GLY A 24 -4.42 -2.34 -0.27
C GLY A 24 -5.93 -2.51 -0.18
N SER A 25 -6.71 -1.71 -0.94
CA SER A 25 -8.17 -1.82 -0.98
C SER A 25 -8.64 -3.13 -1.62
N VAL A 26 -8.02 -3.55 -2.73
CA VAL A 26 -8.34 -4.83 -3.39
C VAL A 26 -8.07 -6.00 -2.45
N LEU A 27 -6.90 -6.04 -1.81
CA LEU A 27 -6.54 -7.08 -0.86
C LEU A 27 -7.46 -7.06 0.36
N ASN A 28 -7.83 -5.88 0.86
CA ASN A 28 -8.74 -5.76 1.99
C ASN A 28 -10.10 -6.38 1.68
N ALA A 29 -10.68 -6.03 0.51
CA ALA A 29 -11.94 -6.59 0.05
C ALA A 29 -11.86 -8.11 -0.19
N VAL A 30 -10.72 -8.60 -0.70
CA VAL A 30 -10.48 -10.04 -0.87
C VAL A 30 -10.40 -10.74 0.48
N LEU A 31 -9.62 -10.23 1.43
CA LEU A 31 -9.47 -10.80 2.78
C LEU A 31 -10.78 -10.76 3.58
N GLU A 32 -11.62 -9.75 3.37
CA GLU A 32 -12.94 -9.64 4.00
C GLU A 32 -13.90 -10.74 3.52
N LYS A 33 -13.71 -11.29 2.31
CA LYS A 33 -14.47 -12.45 1.81
C LYS A 33 -14.01 -13.78 2.41
N PHE A 34 -12.83 -13.83 3.03
CA PHE A 34 -12.39 -15.03 3.75
C PHE A 34 -13.03 -15.03 5.15
N THR A 35 -14.02 -15.90 5.34
CA THR A 35 -14.79 -16.08 6.58
C THR A 35 -13.94 -16.36 7.81
N SER A 36 -12.73 -16.92 7.65
CA SER A 36 -11.79 -17.17 8.76
C SER A 36 -11.02 -15.93 9.20
N LEU A 37 -10.93 -14.91 8.36
CA LEU A 37 -10.18 -13.68 8.64
C LEU A 37 -11.13 -12.51 8.94
N SER A 38 -12.33 -12.51 8.36
CA SER A 38 -13.34 -11.45 8.50
C SER A 38 -13.60 -11.06 9.96
N GLY A 39 -13.47 -9.77 10.27
CA GLY A 39 -13.69 -9.20 11.62
C GLY A 39 -12.42 -8.94 12.43
N THR A 40 -11.25 -9.36 11.92
CA THR A 40 -9.97 -9.13 12.61
C THR A 40 -9.32 -7.82 12.18
N SER A 41 -8.98 -6.94 13.13
CA SER A 41 -8.34 -5.64 12.86
C SER A 41 -7.00 -5.75 12.10
N TYR A 42 -6.32 -6.89 12.21
CA TYR A 42 -5.07 -7.18 11.50
C TYR A 42 -5.22 -7.32 9.98
N ILE A 43 -6.44 -7.56 9.45
CA ILE A 43 -6.67 -7.65 8.00
C ILE A 43 -6.25 -6.39 7.29
N TRP A 44 -6.65 -5.23 7.82
CA TRP A 44 -6.37 -3.93 7.22
C TRP A 44 -4.86 -3.67 7.17
N VAL A 45 -4.15 -4.01 8.24
CA VAL A 45 -2.69 -3.88 8.32
C VAL A 45 -2.01 -4.78 7.28
N LEU A 46 -2.46 -6.03 7.13
CA LEU A 46 -1.90 -6.96 6.14
C LEU A 46 -2.22 -6.54 4.71
N ALA A 47 -3.45 -6.09 4.44
CA ALA A 47 -3.90 -5.68 3.13
C ALA A 47 -3.17 -4.41 2.67
N PHE A 48 -3.24 -3.34 3.46
CA PHE A 48 -2.56 -2.09 3.14
C PHE A 48 -1.04 -2.24 3.21
N GLY A 49 -0.50 -3.04 4.14
CA GLY A 49 0.93 -3.37 4.19
C GLY A 49 1.41 -4.07 2.91
N SER A 50 0.64 -5.03 2.40
CA SER A 50 0.94 -5.70 1.13
C SER A 50 0.79 -4.76 -0.06
N GLY A 51 -0.22 -3.89 -0.07
CA GLY A 51 -0.35 -2.81 -1.05
C GLY A 51 0.85 -1.86 -1.06
N ALA A 52 1.34 -1.49 0.13
CA ALA A 52 2.53 -0.67 0.30
C ALA A 52 3.77 -1.35 -0.28
N LEU A 53 3.98 -2.64 0.03
CA LEU A 53 5.11 -3.42 -0.47
C LEU A 53 5.10 -3.49 -1.99
N ILE A 54 3.95 -3.75 -2.60
CA ILE A 54 3.84 -3.80 -4.07
C ILE A 54 4.05 -2.40 -4.67
N GLY A 55 3.51 -1.35 -4.05
CA GLY A 55 3.76 0.04 -4.45
C GLY A 55 5.24 0.42 -4.36
N LEU A 56 5.96 -0.10 -3.38
CA LEU A 56 7.38 0.10 -3.18
C LEU A 56 8.18 -0.63 -4.26
N VAL A 57 7.83 -1.89 -4.56
CA VAL A 57 8.42 -2.65 -5.67
C VAL A 57 8.17 -1.94 -7.01
N ALA A 58 6.97 -1.41 -7.24
CA ALA A 58 6.63 -0.63 -8.43
C ALA A 58 7.43 0.67 -8.54
N LYS A 59 7.67 1.36 -7.42
CA LYS A 59 8.52 2.56 -7.37
C LYS A 59 9.98 2.24 -7.69
N ILE A 60 10.53 1.15 -7.15
CA ILE A 60 11.92 0.72 -7.41
C ILE A 60 12.09 0.26 -8.85
N ARG A 61 11.16 -0.56 -9.37
CA ARG A 61 11.27 -1.10 -10.72
C ARG A 61 10.95 -0.09 -11.82
N GLY A 62 10.28 1.02 -11.50
CA GLY A 62 9.73 1.95 -12.49
C GLY A 62 8.57 1.36 -13.31
N ALA A 63 8.41 0.03 -13.32
CA ALA A 63 7.41 -0.74 -14.02
C ALA A 63 6.07 -0.74 -13.26
N TRP A 64 5.32 0.33 -13.50
CA TRP A 64 3.88 0.33 -13.34
C TRP A 64 3.38 1.30 -14.37
N LEU A 65 2.79 0.73 -15.44
CA LEU A 65 2.43 1.34 -16.72
C LEU A 65 3.04 2.73 -16.94
#